data_AF-A0A6N8VWP0-F1
#
_entry.id   AF-A0A6N8VWP0-F1
#
_cell.length_a   1.000
_cell.length_b   1.000
_cell.length_c   1.000
_cell.angle_alpha   90.00
_cell.angle_beta   90.00
_cell.angle_gamma   90.00
#
_symmetry.space_group_name_H-M   'P 1'
#
loop_
_entity.id
_entity.type
_entity.pdbx_description
1 polymer ?
#
loop_
_entity_poly.entity_id
_entity_poly.type
_entity_poly.pdbx_seq_one_letter_code
_entity_poly.pdbx_strand_id
1 'polypeptide(L)'
;MLEARSTETMQITLASPEKIRDWSYGEVLKPETINYRTLKPEKDGLFCEKIFGPQKDFECACGKFKRVRYKGVICDKCGVEVTRSKVRRERMGHVELAAPVSHIWFVKGTPGRIALLLDLSPRKLEKVIYFAQYIITHVNEEEKGKAIEYLRMDAEDAIEDFREKSLETQEKLTQARERLFAETNLRAEADTAEVKERVRAIVKGLREDAASVREVIAEFDGKKARRNLKLGDDVFAKRGDPIISEVMTADLEVKLASAIAKHQAVGDEEIAQINAVAEAEQKEVAENVAEQEERLREQLENVEQRAQEELDQRIREDLAPLVDPVTTGNFDAAILPEQRAEELMERYPGVVRCEMGAEAILALVSRMDLDATAEELKIEVQTKAGQRRKKAMKRLKVVDGLRKSTNSPQWMFFRALPVLPPDLRPMVQLDGGRFATSDLNDLYRRVINRNNRLKRLIELGAPEIIIRNEKRMLQEAVDSLIDNGRRGRPVTGSGS
;
A
#
# COMPACT_ATOMS: atom_id res chain seq x y z
N MET A 1 -30.27 -50.06 -41.16
CA MET A 1 -31.14 -49.98 -39.97
C MET A 1 -30.50 -49.01 -39.00
N LEU A 2 -31.06 -47.82 -38.85
CA LEU A 2 -30.79 -46.98 -37.67
C LEU A 2 -31.68 -47.56 -36.58
N GLU A 3 -31.07 -48.11 -35.53
CA GLU A 3 -31.80 -48.50 -34.32
C GLU A 3 -32.50 -47.25 -33.78
N ALA A 4 -33.83 -47.26 -33.73
CA ALA A 4 -34.60 -46.25 -33.02
C ALA A 4 -34.35 -46.45 -31.52
N ARG A 5 -33.25 -45.90 -31.00
CA ARG A 5 -33.04 -45.77 -29.56
C ARG A 5 -34.07 -44.77 -29.06
N SER A 6 -35.06 -45.24 -28.29
CA SER A 6 -36.01 -44.37 -27.61
C SER A 6 -35.27 -43.54 -26.57
N THR A 7 -34.98 -42.29 -26.88
CA THR A 7 -34.41 -41.34 -25.92
C THR A 7 -35.50 -40.91 -24.95
N GLU A 8 -35.43 -41.34 -23.70
CA GLU A 8 -36.41 -40.98 -22.66
C GLU A 8 -36.22 -39.54 -22.15
N THR A 9 -34.98 -39.06 -22.10
CA THR A 9 -34.65 -37.70 -21.63
C THR A 9 -33.49 -37.09 -22.41
N MET A 10 -33.45 -35.76 -22.47
CA MET A 10 -32.34 -34.97 -23.04
C MET A 10 -31.85 -33.98 -21.99
N GLN A 11 -30.55 -33.99 -21.71
CA GLN A 11 -29.93 -33.15 -20.68
C GLN A 11 -28.90 -32.19 -21.31
N ILE A 12 -28.87 -30.95 -20.82
CA ILE A 12 -27.86 -29.95 -21.20
C ILE A 12 -27.00 -29.67 -19.96
N THR A 13 -25.68 -29.70 -20.15
CA THR A 13 -24.67 -29.44 -19.11
C THR A 13 -23.64 -28.44 -19.62
N LEU A 14 -22.94 -27.77 -18.71
CA LEU A 14 -21.80 -26.94 -19.09
C LEU A 14 -20.66 -27.85 -19.60
N ALA A 15 -19.98 -27.42 -20.65
CA ALA A 15 -18.87 -28.17 -21.21
C ALA A 15 -17.58 -27.81 -20.47
N SER A 16 -16.95 -28.78 -19.82
CA SER A 16 -15.61 -28.60 -19.26
C SER A 16 -14.57 -28.47 -20.39
N PRO A 17 -13.41 -27.81 -20.15
CA PRO A 17 -12.33 -27.79 -21.13
C PRO A 17 -11.86 -29.18 -21.55
N GLU A 18 -11.87 -30.14 -20.63
CA GLU A 18 -11.55 -31.55 -20.91
C GLU A 18 -12.56 -32.17 -21.88
N LYS A 19 -13.86 -31.98 -21.63
CA LYS A 19 -14.92 -32.49 -22.50
C LYS A 19 -14.87 -31.89 -23.91
N ILE A 20 -14.46 -30.63 -24.03
CA ILE A 20 -14.24 -29.97 -25.33
C ILE A 20 -13.07 -30.64 -26.09
N ARG A 21 -12.00 -31.01 -25.38
CA ARG A 21 -10.87 -31.76 -25.97
C ARG A 21 -11.29 -33.17 -26.37
N ASP A 22 -12.13 -33.84 -25.58
CA ASP A 22 -12.66 -35.18 -25.90
C ASP A 22 -13.51 -35.19 -27.18
N TRP A 23 -14.28 -34.13 -27.43
CA TRP A 23 -15.04 -33.98 -28.69
C TRP A 23 -14.16 -33.67 -29.89
N SER A 24 -12.95 -33.19 -29.64
CA SER A 24 -12.09 -32.66 -30.67
C SER A 24 -11.21 -33.72 -31.31
N TYR A 25 -11.10 -33.66 -32.63
CA TYR A 25 -10.21 -34.51 -33.41
C TYR A 25 -8.83 -33.85 -33.64
N GLY A 26 -8.59 -32.66 -33.09
CA GLY A 26 -7.31 -31.95 -33.19
C GLY A 26 -7.42 -30.44 -32.99
N GLU A 27 -6.29 -29.82 -32.65
CA GLU A 27 -6.17 -28.37 -32.46
C GLU A 27 -6.02 -27.64 -33.80
N VAL A 28 -6.78 -26.56 -33.98
CA VAL A 28 -6.65 -25.64 -35.12
C VAL A 28 -5.64 -24.54 -34.76
N LEU A 29 -4.41 -24.69 -35.25
CA LEU A 29 -3.32 -23.76 -34.97
C LEU A 29 -3.31 -22.54 -35.89
N LYS A 30 -3.80 -22.71 -37.11
CA LYS A 30 -3.61 -21.76 -38.21
C LYS A 30 -4.91 -21.07 -38.62
N PRO A 31 -4.89 -19.76 -38.87
CA PRO A 31 -6.06 -19.02 -39.35
C PRO A 31 -6.34 -19.28 -40.84
N GLU A 32 -5.44 -19.91 -41.58
CA GLU A 32 -5.63 -20.17 -43.00
C GLU A 32 -6.77 -21.15 -43.26
N THR A 33 -7.47 -20.94 -44.37
CA THR A 33 -8.63 -21.76 -44.78
C THR A 33 -8.24 -22.75 -45.85
N ILE A 34 -8.25 -22.32 -47.11
CA ILE A 34 -7.88 -23.09 -48.29
C ILE A 34 -6.83 -22.31 -49.09
N ASN A 35 -5.96 -23.04 -49.78
CA ASN A 35 -5.00 -22.44 -50.67
C ASN A 35 -5.68 -21.98 -51.97
N TYR A 36 -5.54 -20.70 -52.34
CA TYR A 36 -6.21 -20.15 -53.52
C TYR A 36 -5.76 -20.76 -54.85
N ARG A 37 -4.55 -21.33 -54.93
CA ARG A 37 -4.04 -21.96 -56.16
C ARG A 37 -4.46 -23.41 -56.30
N THR A 38 -4.33 -24.17 -55.21
CA THR A 38 -4.57 -25.63 -55.25
C THR A 38 -5.98 -26.02 -54.87
N LEU A 39 -6.76 -25.08 -54.31
CA LEU A 39 -8.09 -25.29 -53.73
C LEU A 39 -8.11 -26.35 -52.61
N LYS A 40 -6.94 -26.76 -52.12
CA LYS A 40 -6.81 -27.72 -51.04
C LYS A 40 -6.81 -27.00 -49.69
N PRO A 41 -7.41 -27.60 -48.65
CA PRO A 41 -7.31 -27.09 -47.29
C PRO A 41 -5.86 -26.99 -46.82
N GLU A 42 -5.54 -25.90 -46.14
CA GLU A 42 -4.24 -25.74 -45.50
C GLU A 42 -4.11 -26.67 -44.29
N LYS A 43 -2.88 -27.15 -44.04
CA LYS A 43 -2.59 -28.03 -42.90
C LYS A 43 -2.73 -27.25 -41.59
N ASP A 44 -3.36 -27.87 -40.60
CA ASP A 44 -3.66 -27.32 -39.27
C ASP A 44 -4.52 -26.04 -39.28
N GLY A 45 -5.09 -25.71 -40.44
CA GLY A 45 -6.01 -24.59 -40.64
C GLY A 45 -7.47 -24.96 -40.39
N LEU A 46 -8.37 -24.00 -40.63
CA LEU A 46 -9.80 -24.12 -40.35
C LEU A 46 -10.51 -25.22 -41.13
N PHE A 47 -9.96 -25.69 -42.25
CA PHE A 47 -10.56 -26.76 -43.07
C PHE A 47 -9.70 -28.03 -43.12
N CYS A 48 -8.68 -28.11 -42.26
CA CYS A 48 -7.67 -29.17 -42.24
C CYS A 48 -8.29 -30.58 -42.30
N GLU A 49 -7.89 -31.37 -43.31
CA GLU A 49 -8.40 -32.72 -43.51
C GLU A 49 -7.95 -33.70 -42.43
N LYS A 50 -6.81 -33.44 -41.78
CA LYS A 50 -6.31 -34.26 -40.66
C LYS A 50 -7.24 -34.21 -39.46
N ILE A 51 -7.81 -33.03 -39.18
CA ILE A 51 -8.69 -32.79 -38.03
C ILE A 51 -10.13 -33.18 -38.38
N PHE A 52 -10.67 -32.60 -39.45
CA PHE A 52 -12.10 -32.71 -39.76
C PHE A 52 -12.45 -33.91 -40.64
N GLY A 53 -11.46 -34.58 -41.23
CA GLY A 53 -11.65 -35.68 -42.18
C GLY A 53 -11.51 -35.27 -43.65
N PRO A 54 -11.53 -36.24 -44.58
CA PRO A 54 -11.16 -36.03 -45.98
C PRO A 54 -12.25 -35.26 -46.76
N GLN A 55 -11.84 -34.40 -47.71
CA GLN A 55 -12.78 -33.67 -48.57
C GLN A 55 -13.50 -34.57 -49.58
N LYS A 56 -12.83 -35.62 -50.05
CA LYS A 56 -13.37 -36.62 -50.98
C LYS A 56 -13.50 -37.98 -50.30
N ASP A 57 -14.53 -38.73 -50.67
CA ASP A 57 -14.79 -40.05 -50.12
C ASP A 57 -13.60 -41.01 -50.35
N PHE A 58 -13.10 -41.60 -49.26
CA PHE A 58 -12.03 -42.60 -49.27
C PHE A 58 -10.75 -42.13 -49.99
N GLU A 59 -10.44 -40.84 -49.92
CA GLU A 59 -9.20 -40.27 -50.46
C GLU A 59 -8.50 -39.40 -49.40
N CYS A 60 -7.22 -39.66 -49.15
CA CYS A 60 -6.41 -38.82 -48.27
C CYS A 60 -5.85 -37.57 -49.01
N ALA A 61 -5.49 -36.52 -48.27
CA ALA A 61 -4.99 -35.23 -48.80
C ALA A 61 -3.87 -35.35 -49.87
N CYS A 62 -2.92 -36.27 -49.62
CA CYS A 62 -1.75 -36.47 -50.47
C CYS A 62 -2.01 -37.45 -51.63
N GLY A 63 -3.15 -38.14 -51.63
CA GLY A 63 -3.50 -39.13 -52.64
C GLY A 63 -2.75 -40.47 -52.55
N LYS A 64 -1.95 -40.73 -51.50
CA LYS A 64 -1.26 -42.03 -51.27
C LYS A 64 -2.27 -43.18 -51.15
N PHE A 65 -3.29 -42.98 -50.33
CA PHE A 65 -4.39 -43.92 -50.14
C PHE A 65 -5.65 -43.39 -50.82
N LYS A 66 -6.19 -44.19 -51.74
CA LYS A 66 -7.42 -43.92 -52.50
C LYS A 66 -8.26 -45.18 -52.61
N ARG A 67 -9.58 -45.02 -52.69
CA ARG A 67 -10.60 -46.09 -52.80
C ARG A 67 -10.94 -46.74 -51.46
N VAL A 68 -12.11 -47.39 -51.43
CA VAL A 68 -12.74 -47.99 -50.24
C VAL A 68 -11.87 -49.03 -49.53
N ARG A 69 -10.94 -49.68 -50.24
CA ARG A 69 -10.06 -50.73 -49.69
C ARG A 69 -9.18 -50.28 -48.52
N TYR A 70 -8.91 -48.97 -48.40
CA TYR A 70 -8.09 -48.40 -47.32
C TYR A 70 -8.94 -47.73 -46.24
N LYS A 71 -10.24 -48.03 -46.16
CA LYS A 71 -11.15 -47.47 -45.14
C LYS A 71 -10.58 -47.67 -43.73
N GLY A 72 -10.49 -46.59 -42.97
CA GLY A 72 -9.99 -46.59 -41.58
C GLY A 72 -8.47 -46.50 -41.44
N VAL A 73 -7.71 -46.53 -42.55
CA VAL A 73 -6.26 -46.34 -42.50
C VAL A 73 -5.94 -44.85 -42.33
N ILE A 74 -5.10 -44.53 -41.34
CA ILE A 74 -4.53 -43.18 -41.16
C ILE A 74 -3.27 -43.07 -42.01
N CYS A 75 -3.20 -42.06 -42.87
CA CYS A 75 -2.07 -41.92 -43.79
C CYS A 75 -0.78 -41.44 -43.09
N ASP A 76 0.32 -42.19 -43.19
CA ASP A 76 1.62 -41.80 -42.58
C ASP A 76 2.16 -40.43 -43.07
N LYS A 77 1.82 -40.02 -44.30
CA LYS A 77 2.36 -38.79 -44.92
C LYS A 77 1.55 -37.54 -44.57
N CYS A 78 0.23 -37.65 -44.50
CA CYS A 78 -0.65 -36.49 -44.27
C CYS A 78 -1.50 -36.58 -43.00
N GLY A 79 -1.50 -37.71 -42.29
CA GLY A 79 -2.27 -37.93 -41.07
C GLY A 79 -3.78 -38.01 -41.27
N VAL A 80 -4.27 -37.97 -42.52
CA VAL A 80 -5.71 -38.01 -42.82
C VAL A 80 -6.19 -39.45 -42.76
N GLU A 81 -7.25 -39.67 -42.01
CA GLU A 81 -7.99 -40.93 -41.97
C GLU A 81 -8.84 -41.09 -43.23
N VAL A 82 -8.70 -42.24 -43.90
CA VAL A 82 -9.46 -42.55 -45.11
C VAL A 82 -10.87 -43.01 -44.72
N THR A 83 -11.82 -42.09 -44.76
CA THR A 83 -13.24 -42.34 -44.47
C THR A 83 -14.16 -41.59 -45.45
N ARG A 84 -15.46 -41.59 -45.22
CA ARG A 84 -16.42 -40.79 -46.02
C ARG A 84 -16.30 -39.32 -45.64
N SER A 85 -16.48 -38.41 -46.61
CA SER A 85 -16.45 -36.97 -46.37
C SER A 85 -17.55 -36.51 -45.41
N LYS A 86 -18.64 -37.28 -45.27
CA LYS A 86 -19.73 -37.03 -44.32
C LYS A 86 -19.27 -36.75 -42.88
N VAL A 87 -18.13 -37.32 -42.45
CA VAL A 87 -17.58 -37.05 -41.12
C VAL A 87 -17.24 -35.56 -40.90
N ARG A 88 -17.02 -34.78 -41.97
CA ARG A 88 -16.76 -33.33 -41.93
C ARG A 88 -17.94 -32.48 -41.48
N ARG A 89 -19.12 -33.09 -41.32
CA ARG A 89 -20.31 -32.48 -40.71
C ARG A 89 -20.44 -32.81 -39.22
N GLU A 90 -19.70 -33.80 -38.73
CA GLU A 90 -19.84 -34.35 -37.37
C GLU A 90 -18.60 -34.10 -36.49
N ARG A 91 -17.38 -34.10 -37.07
CA ARG A 91 -16.12 -33.92 -36.33
C ARG A 91 -15.89 -32.48 -35.93
N MET A 92 -15.67 -32.23 -34.63
CA MET A 92 -15.30 -30.93 -34.10
C MET A 92 -13.78 -30.76 -33.99
N GLY A 93 -13.32 -29.52 -34.09
CA GLY A 93 -11.96 -29.11 -33.75
C GLY A 93 -11.97 -28.33 -32.43
N HIS A 94 -10.81 -27.92 -31.94
CA HIS A 94 -10.72 -26.93 -30.87
C HIS A 94 -9.54 -25.98 -31.10
N VAL A 95 -9.54 -24.87 -30.38
CA VAL A 95 -8.40 -23.94 -30.27
C VAL A 95 -8.02 -23.86 -28.79
N GLU A 96 -6.76 -24.13 -28.46
CA GLU A 96 -6.26 -23.94 -27.10
C GLU A 96 -5.90 -22.48 -26.88
N LEU A 97 -6.62 -21.82 -25.97
CA LEU A 97 -6.48 -20.40 -25.69
C LEU A 97 -5.27 -20.15 -24.77
N ALA A 98 -4.48 -19.14 -25.10
CA ALA A 98 -3.30 -18.76 -24.33
C ALA A 98 -3.64 -18.11 -22.98
N ALA A 99 -4.86 -17.58 -22.85
CA ALA A 99 -5.39 -17.06 -21.60
C ALA A 99 -6.85 -17.49 -21.45
N PRO A 100 -7.35 -17.69 -20.21
CA PRO A 100 -8.76 -17.97 -19.97
C PRO A 100 -9.65 -16.84 -20.47
N VAL A 101 -10.78 -17.19 -21.08
CA VAL A 101 -11.74 -16.24 -21.64
C VAL A 101 -13.12 -16.53 -21.05
N SER A 102 -13.80 -15.50 -20.54
CA SER A 102 -15.15 -15.66 -20.01
C SER A 102 -16.18 -15.85 -21.12
N HIS A 103 -17.18 -16.69 -20.90
CA HIS A 103 -18.25 -16.86 -21.87
C HIS A 103 -19.29 -15.73 -21.74
N ILE A 104 -19.53 -15.01 -22.84
CA ILE A 104 -20.36 -13.79 -22.86
C ILE A 104 -21.79 -13.98 -22.32
N TRP A 105 -22.44 -15.13 -22.57
CA TRP A 105 -23.76 -15.43 -22.01
C TRP A 105 -23.82 -15.43 -20.49
N PHE A 106 -22.76 -15.82 -19.78
CA PHE A 106 -22.75 -15.80 -18.31
C PHE A 106 -22.37 -14.44 -17.73
N VAL A 107 -21.69 -13.60 -18.53
CA VAL A 107 -21.29 -12.23 -18.16
C VAL A 107 -22.40 -11.22 -18.44
N LYS A 108 -22.89 -11.18 -19.68
CA LYS A 108 -23.88 -10.22 -20.22
C LYS A 108 -25.30 -10.77 -20.31
N GLY A 109 -25.53 -11.99 -19.82
CA GLY A 109 -26.87 -12.54 -19.66
C GLY A 109 -27.74 -11.65 -18.75
N THR A 110 -29.05 -11.71 -18.93
CA THR A 110 -30.02 -11.01 -18.07
C THR A 110 -30.82 -12.06 -17.28
N PRO A 111 -30.46 -12.37 -16.02
CA PRO A 111 -29.38 -11.79 -15.21
C PRO A 111 -27.99 -12.42 -15.45
N GLY A 112 -26.92 -11.67 -15.17
CA GLY A 112 -25.54 -12.13 -15.30
C GLY A 112 -25.21 -13.17 -14.24
N ARG A 113 -24.86 -14.39 -14.64
CA ARG A 113 -24.70 -15.52 -13.73
C ARG A 113 -23.44 -15.40 -12.87
N ILE A 114 -22.33 -14.98 -13.48
CA ILE A 114 -21.07 -14.72 -12.77
C ILE A 114 -21.22 -13.54 -11.81
N ALA A 115 -21.91 -12.48 -12.25
CA ALA A 115 -22.19 -11.30 -11.41
C ALA A 115 -23.02 -11.68 -10.17
N LEU A 116 -24.04 -12.52 -10.31
CA LEU A 116 -24.82 -13.02 -9.18
C LEU A 116 -23.99 -13.92 -8.25
N LEU A 117 -23.12 -14.77 -8.81
CA LEU A 117 -22.27 -15.65 -8.02
C LEU A 117 -21.36 -14.83 -7.09
N LEU A 118 -20.67 -13.82 -7.65
CA LEU A 118 -19.73 -12.94 -6.93
C LEU A 118 -20.38 -11.72 -6.25
N ASP A 119 -21.71 -11.63 -6.18
CA ASP A 119 -22.45 -10.46 -5.69
C ASP A 119 -22.13 -9.10 -6.37
N LEU A 120 -21.42 -9.11 -7.50
CA LEU A 120 -20.96 -7.91 -8.20
C LEU A 120 -22.05 -7.28 -9.06
N SER A 121 -21.96 -5.97 -9.24
CA SER A 121 -22.73 -5.32 -10.30
C SER A 121 -22.21 -5.72 -11.69
N PRO A 122 -23.09 -5.93 -12.70
CA PRO A 122 -22.65 -6.31 -14.05
C PRO A 122 -21.66 -5.33 -14.69
N ARG A 123 -21.78 -4.03 -14.37
CA ARG A 123 -20.87 -2.99 -14.86
C ARG A 123 -19.48 -3.10 -14.25
N LYS A 124 -19.38 -3.41 -12.96
CA LYS A 124 -18.09 -3.60 -12.29
C LYS A 124 -17.40 -4.88 -12.76
N LEU A 125 -18.15 -5.98 -12.88
CA LEU A 125 -17.63 -7.23 -13.45
C LEU A 125 -17.07 -7.03 -14.87
N GLU A 126 -17.76 -6.25 -15.70
CA GLU A 126 -17.28 -5.90 -17.03
C GLU A 126 -15.94 -5.15 -16.99
N LYS A 127 -15.79 -4.16 -16.10
CA LYS A 127 -14.52 -3.43 -15.97
C LYS A 127 -13.34 -4.36 -15.63
N VAL A 128 -13.57 -5.38 -14.81
CA VAL A 128 -12.52 -6.37 -14.49
C VAL A 128 -12.22 -7.26 -15.70
N ILE A 129 -13.25 -7.87 -16.32
CA ILE A 129 -13.08 -8.81 -17.45
C ILE A 129 -12.37 -8.17 -18.66
N TYR A 130 -12.65 -6.90 -18.94
CA TYR A 130 -12.06 -6.18 -20.07
C TYR A 130 -10.86 -5.30 -19.68
N PHE A 131 -10.14 -5.66 -18.61
CA PHE A 131 -8.84 -5.09 -18.23
C PHE A 131 -8.87 -3.57 -17.98
N ALA A 132 -9.93 -3.06 -17.35
CA ALA A 132 -10.05 -1.65 -16.97
C ALA A 132 -9.86 -1.41 -15.45
N GLN A 133 -10.14 -2.40 -14.61
CA GLN A 133 -9.91 -2.35 -13.16
C GLN A 133 -9.34 -3.67 -12.64
N TYR A 134 -8.55 -3.60 -11.58
CA TYR A 134 -8.06 -4.78 -10.88
C TYR A 134 -9.10 -5.29 -9.89
N ILE A 135 -9.00 -6.57 -9.56
CA ILE A 135 -9.67 -7.17 -8.42
C ILE A 135 -8.64 -7.90 -7.56
N ILE A 136 -8.75 -7.74 -6.24
CA ILE A 136 -7.97 -8.54 -5.30
C ILE A 136 -8.41 -10.00 -5.45
N THR A 137 -7.46 -10.89 -5.73
CA THR A 137 -7.72 -12.33 -5.87
C THR A 137 -7.37 -13.11 -4.63
N HIS A 138 -6.38 -12.63 -3.88
CA HIS A 138 -5.90 -13.24 -2.65
C HIS A 138 -5.20 -12.20 -1.77
N VAL A 139 -5.39 -12.33 -0.46
CA VAL A 139 -4.65 -11.58 0.57
C VAL A 139 -3.98 -12.59 1.48
N ASN A 140 -2.68 -12.42 1.70
CA ASN A 140 -1.91 -13.24 2.63
C ASN A 140 -1.88 -12.54 4.00
N GLU A 141 -2.65 -13.07 4.96
CA GLU A 141 -2.75 -12.50 6.30
C GLU A 141 -1.43 -12.60 7.09
N GLU A 142 -0.56 -13.57 6.79
CA GLU A 142 0.75 -13.70 7.47
C GLU A 142 1.70 -12.59 7.03
N GLU A 143 1.85 -12.38 5.72
CA GLU A 143 2.68 -11.29 5.18
C GLU A 143 2.10 -9.92 5.54
N LYS A 144 0.77 -9.80 5.61
CA LYS A 144 0.10 -8.61 6.11
C LYS A 144 0.50 -8.33 7.56
N GLY A 145 0.51 -9.35 8.42
CA GLY A 145 0.96 -9.23 9.82
C GLY A 145 2.40 -8.72 9.91
N LYS A 146 3.30 -9.31 9.13
CA LYS A 146 4.70 -8.86 9.06
C LYS A 146 4.81 -7.42 8.55
N ALA A 147 4.05 -7.03 7.53
CA ALA A 147 4.05 -5.66 7.04
C ALA A 147 3.60 -4.65 8.10
N ILE A 148 2.60 -5.01 8.92
CA ILE A 148 2.17 -4.19 10.06
C ILE A 148 3.28 -4.10 11.11
N GLU A 149 3.97 -5.20 11.41
CA GLU A 149 5.10 -5.21 12.34
C GLU A 149 6.27 -4.35 11.83
N TYR A 150 6.64 -4.43 10.55
CA TYR A 150 7.67 -3.57 9.97
C TYR A 150 7.30 -2.09 10.07
N LEU A 151 6.06 -1.72 9.74
CA LEU A 151 5.62 -0.33 9.89
C LEU A 151 5.67 0.16 11.34
N ARG A 152 5.37 -0.71 12.30
CA ARG A 152 5.48 -0.38 13.74
C ARG A 152 6.93 -0.16 14.14
N MET A 153 7.84 -1.05 13.72
CA MET A 153 9.26 -0.91 13.99
C MET A 153 9.81 0.39 13.38
N ASP A 154 9.50 0.69 12.12
CA ASP A 154 9.92 1.95 11.47
C ASP A 154 9.45 3.20 12.24
N ALA A 155 8.23 3.17 12.79
CA ALA A 155 7.69 4.26 13.59
C ALA A 155 8.36 4.36 14.97
N GLU A 156 8.64 3.22 15.61
CA GLU A 156 9.37 3.14 16.88
C GLU A 156 10.81 3.66 16.74
N ASP A 157 11.53 3.22 15.70
CA ASP A 157 12.89 3.65 15.38
C ASP A 157 12.95 5.17 15.15
N ALA A 158 11.98 5.73 14.41
CA ALA A 158 11.91 7.17 14.17
C ALA A 158 11.67 7.99 15.46
N ILE A 159 10.89 7.45 16.40
CA ILE A 159 10.66 8.06 17.72
C ILE A 159 11.93 7.97 18.56
N GLU A 160 12.60 6.81 18.57
CA GLU A 160 13.83 6.57 19.33
C GLU A 160 14.96 7.50 18.86
N ASP A 161 15.17 7.62 17.55
CA ASP A 161 16.14 8.54 16.94
C ASP A 161 15.94 10.00 17.39
N PHE A 162 14.68 10.45 17.50
CA PHE A 162 14.38 11.80 17.96
C PHE A 162 14.54 11.94 19.47
N ARG A 163 14.21 10.88 20.22
CA ARG A 163 14.38 10.81 21.67
C ARG A 163 15.84 10.89 22.08
N GLU A 164 16.73 10.17 21.40
CA GLU A 164 18.17 10.24 21.64
C GLU A 164 18.72 11.66 21.39
N LYS A 165 18.36 12.29 20.27
CA LYS A 165 18.77 13.68 19.97
C LYS A 165 18.26 14.67 21.00
N SER A 166 17.05 14.47 21.50
CA SER A 166 16.47 15.32 22.54
C SER A 166 17.21 15.16 23.87
N LEU A 167 17.54 13.92 24.27
CA LEU A 167 18.35 13.63 25.46
C LEU A 167 19.74 14.26 25.39
N GLU A 168 20.44 14.16 24.25
CA GLU A 168 21.74 14.82 24.05
C GLU A 168 21.63 16.34 24.20
N THR A 169 20.55 16.94 23.69
CA THR A 169 20.32 18.38 23.77
C THR A 169 20.04 18.79 25.21
N GLN A 170 19.23 18.01 25.92
CA GLN A 170 18.93 18.23 27.34
C GLN A 170 20.20 18.13 28.20
N GLU A 171 21.08 17.18 27.92
CA GLU A 171 22.35 17.05 28.64
C GLU A 171 23.24 18.28 28.41
N LYS A 172 23.34 18.77 27.16
CA LYS A 172 24.07 20.00 26.82
C LYS A 172 23.51 21.23 27.55
N LEU A 173 22.18 21.35 27.65
CA LEU A 173 21.53 22.43 28.39
C LEU A 173 21.83 22.34 29.89
N THR A 174 21.80 21.14 30.45
CA THR A 174 22.11 20.90 31.86
C THR A 174 23.57 21.28 32.16
N GLN A 175 24.51 20.87 31.29
CA GLN A 175 25.92 21.25 31.40
C GLN A 175 26.14 22.76 31.23
N ALA A 176 25.41 23.42 30.31
CA ALA A 176 25.50 24.86 30.12
C ALA A 176 24.98 25.63 31.35
N ARG A 177 23.87 25.17 31.95
CA ARG A 177 23.33 25.71 33.19
C ARG A 177 24.35 25.64 34.33
N GLU A 178 24.94 24.47 34.54
CA GLU A 178 25.95 24.27 35.59
C GLU A 178 27.17 25.16 35.40
N ARG A 179 27.64 25.34 34.15
CA ARG A 179 28.76 26.25 33.85
C ARG A 179 28.43 27.70 34.17
N LEU A 180 27.27 28.21 33.74
CA LEU A 180 26.83 29.58 34.01
C LEU A 180 26.62 29.82 35.52
N PHE A 181 26.10 28.83 36.24
CA PHE A 181 25.94 28.89 37.69
C PHE A 181 27.30 28.94 38.41
N ALA A 182 28.27 28.14 37.96
CA ALA A 182 29.62 28.19 38.51
C ALA A 182 30.30 29.55 38.24
N GLU A 183 30.14 30.13 37.04
CA GLU A 183 30.71 31.43 36.67
C GLU A 183 30.10 32.58 37.49
N THR A 184 28.76 32.59 37.65
CA THR A 184 28.07 33.58 38.48
C THR A 184 28.45 33.46 39.95
N ASN A 185 28.57 32.24 40.50
CA ASN A 185 29.05 32.03 41.87
C ASN A 185 30.49 32.51 42.07
N LEU A 186 31.41 32.17 41.15
CA LEU A 186 32.81 32.62 41.21
C LEU A 186 32.91 34.15 41.19
N ARG A 187 32.11 34.81 40.33
CA ARG A 187 32.05 36.26 40.25
C ARG A 187 31.52 36.88 41.54
N ALA A 188 30.43 36.37 42.08
CA ALA A 188 29.88 36.82 43.37
C ALA A 188 30.86 36.62 44.53
N GLU A 189 31.58 35.49 44.57
CA GLU A 189 32.63 35.24 45.57
C GLU A 189 33.78 36.24 45.46
N ALA A 190 34.23 36.56 44.24
CA ALA A 190 35.28 37.55 44.01
C ALA A 190 34.84 38.96 44.43
N ASP A 191 33.65 39.40 44.01
CA ASP A 191 33.09 40.71 44.32
C ASP A 191 32.85 40.86 45.83
N THR A 192 32.32 39.83 46.49
CA THR A 192 32.14 39.84 47.96
C THR A 192 33.48 39.81 48.72
N ALA A 193 34.51 39.17 48.18
CA ALA A 193 35.85 39.19 48.77
C ALA A 193 36.48 40.59 48.69
N GLU A 194 36.33 41.30 47.56
CA GLU A 194 36.79 42.68 47.39
C GLU A 194 36.13 43.64 48.40
N VAL A 195 34.80 43.54 48.57
CA VAL A 195 34.07 44.33 49.57
C VAL A 195 34.57 44.03 50.98
N LYS A 196 34.75 42.75 51.33
CA LYS A 196 35.30 42.34 52.64
C LYS A 196 36.71 42.87 52.87
N GLU A 197 37.57 42.85 51.85
CA GLU A 197 38.93 43.39 51.94
C GLU A 197 38.91 44.91 52.13
N ARG A 198 38.09 45.63 51.37
CA ARG A 198 37.89 47.07 51.50
C ARG A 198 37.40 47.47 52.89
N VAL A 199 36.37 46.79 53.41
CA VAL A 199 35.87 47.02 54.78
C VAL A 199 36.95 46.71 55.82
N ARG A 200 37.71 45.61 55.65
CA ARG A 200 38.84 45.29 56.53
C ARG A 200 39.93 46.35 56.51
N ALA A 201 40.26 46.91 55.35
CA ALA A 201 41.25 47.97 55.20
C ALA A 201 40.80 49.27 55.91
N ILE A 202 39.54 49.66 55.73
CA ILE A 202 38.94 50.83 56.41
C ILE A 202 38.91 50.62 57.93
N VAL A 203 38.47 49.45 58.40
CA VAL A 203 38.44 49.12 59.83
C VAL A 203 39.85 49.09 60.43
N LYS A 204 40.85 48.61 59.68
CA LYS A 204 42.26 48.65 60.09
C LYS A 204 42.75 50.10 60.20
N GLY A 205 42.48 50.96 59.21
CA GLY A 205 42.82 52.39 59.25
C GLY A 205 42.18 53.12 60.42
N LEU A 206 40.88 52.90 60.68
CA LEU A 206 40.18 53.49 61.83
C LEU A 206 40.76 53.03 63.18
N ARG A 207 41.25 51.78 63.28
CA ARG A 207 41.93 51.26 64.48
C ARG A 207 43.31 51.89 64.67
N GLU A 208 44.06 52.11 63.59
CA GLU A 208 45.36 52.80 63.60
C GLU A 208 45.19 54.28 63.97
N ASP A 209 44.21 54.97 63.38
CA ASP A 209 43.83 56.33 63.75
C ASP A 209 43.43 56.42 65.22
N ALA A 210 42.58 55.50 65.71
CA ALA A 210 42.22 55.44 67.12
C ALA A 210 43.40 55.13 68.05
N ALA A 211 44.42 54.40 67.58
CA ALA A 211 45.64 54.17 68.35
C ALA A 211 46.48 55.45 68.45
N SER A 212 46.61 56.20 67.35
CA SER A 212 47.29 57.51 67.35
C SER A 212 46.58 58.54 68.23
N VAL A 213 45.24 58.59 68.21
CA VAL A 213 44.46 59.47 69.08
C VAL A 213 44.57 59.02 70.55
N ARG A 214 44.66 57.71 70.83
CA ARG A 214 44.94 57.19 72.18
C ARG A 214 46.30 57.62 72.71
N GLU A 215 47.35 57.53 71.90
CA GLU A 215 48.69 58.00 72.28
C GLU A 215 48.69 59.49 72.61
N VAL A 216 48.02 60.31 71.79
CA VAL A 216 47.93 61.77 72.03
C VAL A 216 47.09 62.11 73.26
N ILE A 217 46.02 61.35 73.55
CA ILE A 217 45.21 61.53 74.78
C ILE A 217 46.04 61.18 76.02
N ALA A 218 46.84 60.10 75.96
CA ALA A 218 47.69 59.66 77.08
C ALA A 218 48.88 60.61 77.33
N GLU A 219 49.46 61.21 76.29
CA GLU A 219 50.62 62.09 76.39
C GLU A 219 50.25 63.53 76.84
N PHE A 220 49.02 63.98 76.59
CA PHE A 220 48.56 65.35 76.85
C PHE A 220 47.39 65.46 77.85
N ASP A 221 47.35 64.60 78.86
CA ASP A 221 46.33 64.65 79.92
C ASP A 221 46.36 65.98 80.69
N GLY A 222 45.22 66.69 80.74
CA GLY A 222 45.08 67.99 81.41
C GLY A 222 45.53 69.24 80.60
N LYS A 223 45.85 69.11 79.30
CA LYS A 223 46.24 70.24 78.42
C LYS A 223 45.22 70.47 77.28
N LYS A 224 45.23 71.67 76.68
CA LYS A 224 44.35 72.02 75.55
C LYS A 224 44.88 71.43 74.22
N ALA A 225 43.99 70.86 73.42
CA ALA A 225 44.31 70.27 72.12
C ALA A 225 44.96 71.29 71.16
N ARG A 226 46.17 70.99 70.66
CA ARG A 226 46.94 71.92 69.79
C ARG A 226 46.53 71.88 68.31
N ARG A 227 45.87 70.81 67.88
CA ARG A 227 45.34 70.58 66.52
C ARG A 227 44.02 69.83 66.64
N ASN A 228 43.27 69.76 65.54
CA ASN A 228 42.07 68.94 65.50
C ASN A 228 42.47 67.46 65.56
N LEU A 229 41.97 66.75 66.57
CA LEU A 229 42.07 65.30 66.65
C LEU A 229 41.00 64.72 65.74
N LYS A 230 41.39 63.84 64.81
CA LYS A 230 40.49 63.23 63.84
C LYS A 230 40.46 61.73 64.03
N LEU A 231 39.29 61.14 63.81
CA LEU A 231 39.08 59.69 63.73
C LEU A 231 38.54 59.43 62.32
N GLY A 232 39.41 58.99 61.40
CA GLY A 232 39.12 59.06 59.96
C GLY A 232 38.84 60.50 59.51
N ASP A 233 37.68 60.72 58.89
CA ASP A 233 37.26 62.06 58.43
C ASP A 233 36.54 62.89 59.50
N ASP A 234 36.11 62.27 60.62
CA ASP A 234 35.38 62.95 61.68
C ASP A 234 36.33 63.65 62.66
N VAL A 235 36.01 64.91 62.99
CA VAL A 235 36.77 65.69 63.99
C VAL A 235 36.32 65.26 65.38
N PHE A 236 37.13 64.44 66.04
CA PHE A 236 36.92 63.95 67.40
C PHE A 236 37.03 65.07 68.45
N ALA A 237 37.99 65.98 68.32
CA ALA A 237 38.13 67.18 69.18
C ALA A 237 38.75 68.36 68.41
N LYS A 238 38.28 69.59 68.66
CA LYS A 238 38.75 70.79 67.96
C LYS A 238 39.94 71.39 68.68
N ARG A 239 40.77 72.13 67.94
CA ARG A 239 41.90 72.88 68.50
C ARG A 239 41.42 73.83 69.61
N GLY A 240 41.81 73.56 70.85
CA GLY A 240 41.48 74.37 72.04
C GLY A 240 40.70 73.63 73.14
N ASP A 241 40.15 72.43 72.86
CA ASP A 241 39.35 71.67 73.82
C ASP A 241 40.24 71.03 74.91
N PRO A 242 39.79 70.98 76.19
CA PRO A 242 40.53 70.34 77.28
C PRO A 242 40.50 68.81 77.15
N ILE A 243 41.67 68.17 77.19
CA ILE A 243 41.82 66.72 77.11
C ILE A 243 41.66 66.13 78.52
N ILE A 244 40.63 65.31 78.73
CA ILE A 244 40.33 64.59 79.98
C ILE A 244 40.41 63.10 79.67
N SER A 245 41.45 62.41 80.16
CA SER A 245 41.76 61.02 79.80
C SER A 245 40.58 60.05 79.99
N GLU A 246 39.96 60.00 81.17
CA GLU A 246 38.88 59.02 81.48
C GLU A 246 37.61 59.17 80.61
N VAL A 247 37.21 60.40 80.30
CA VAL A 247 35.97 60.68 79.53
C VAL A 247 36.24 60.55 78.04
N MET A 248 37.41 61.00 77.57
CA MET A 248 37.74 60.98 76.15
C MET A 248 38.14 59.59 75.65
N THR A 249 38.69 58.70 76.47
CA THR A 249 38.92 57.30 76.04
C THR A 249 37.61 56.54 75.86
N ALA A 250 36.64 56.71 76.78
CA ALA A 250 35.33 56.08 76.66
C ALA A 250 34.53 56.63 75.46
N ASP A 251 34.56 57.95 75.23
CA ASP A 251 33.89 58.57 74.08
C ASP A 251 34.57 58.20 72.74
N LEU A 252 35.90 58.00 72.74
CA LEU A 252 36.64 57.48 71.59
C LEU A 252 36.24 56.03 71.26
N GLU A 253 36.10 55.16 72.27
CA GLU A 253 35.67 53.77 72.05
C GLU A 253 34.23 53.67 71.53
N VAL A 254 33.31 54.49 72.05
CA VAL A 254 31.93 54.55 71.56
C VAL A 254 31.87 55.05 70.11
N LYS A 255 32.60 56.11 69.78
CA LYS A 255 32.66 56.65 68.41
C LYS A 255 33.38 55.71 67.44
N LEU A 256 34.44 55.03 67.87
CA LEU A 256 35.13 54.00 67.08
C LEU A 256 34.22 52.79 66.82
N ALA A 257 33.52 52.29 67.84
CA ALA A 257 32.57 51.19 67.69
C ALA A 257 31.40 51.57 66.74
N SER A 258 30.88 52.80 66.87
CA SER A 258 29.84 53.33 65.98
C SER A 258 30.32 53.49 64.53
N ALA A 259 31.53 54.01 64.31
CA ALA A 259 32.12 54.16 62.98
C ALA A 259 32.43 52.80 62.32
N ILE A 260 32.97 51.85 63.07
CA ILE A 260 33.20 50.48 62.60
C ILE A 260 31.87 49.81 62.24
N ALA A 261 30.86 49.90 63.11
CA ALA A 261 29.53 49.33 62.85
C ALA A 261 28.89 49.95 61.60
N LYS A 262 29.06 51.25 61.37
CA LYS A 262 28.55 51.94 60.17
C LYS A 262 29.22 51.41 58.91
N HIS A 263 30.55 51.28 58.87
CA HIS A 263 31.25 50.74 57.70
C HIS A 263 31.03 49.24 57.50
N GLN A 264 30.83 48.47 58.57
CA GLN A 264 30.43 47.06 58.48
C GLN A 264 29.01 46.92 57.92
N ALA A 265 28.04 47.70 58.40
CA ALA A 265 26.67 47.67 57.89
C ALA A 265 26.59 48.05 56.41
N VAL A 266 27.35 49.06 55.97
CA VAL A 266 27.44 49.42 54.54
C VAL A 266 28.03 48.28 53.71
N GLY A 267 29.08 47.61 54.21
CA GLY A 267 29.66 46.45 53.54
C GLY A 267 28.74 45.23 53.48
N ASP A 268 28.00 44.96 54.57
CA ASP A 268 27.02 43.87 54.62
C ASP A 268 25.84 44.13 53.67
N GLU A 269 25.42 45.39 53.51
CA GLU A 269 24.38 45.80 52.56
C GLU A 269 24.86 45.65 51.10
N GLU A 270 26.10 46.02 50.79
CA GLU A 270 26.70 45.78 49.46
C GLU A 270 26.84 44.28 49.14
N ILE A 271 27.28 43.46 50.11
CA ILE A 271 27.36 42.00 49.94
C ILE A 271 25.97 41.41 49.69
N ALA A 272 24.94 41.88 50.40
CA ALA A 272 23.57 41.45 50.18
C ALA A 272 23.08 41.83 48.77
N GLN A 273 23.43 43.02 48.27
CA GLN A 273 23.10 43.43 46.90
C GLN A 273 23.78 42.56 45.85
N ILE A 274 25.08 42.24 46.02
CA ILE A 274 25.83 41.37 45.09
C ILE A 274 25.20 39.97 45.03
N ASN A 275 24.90 39.37 46.19
CA ASN A 275 24.26 38.07 46.25
C ASN A 275 22.86 38.08 45.64
N ALA A 276 22.07 39.13 45.87
CA ALA A 276 20.74 39.28 45.27
C ALA A 276 20.79 39.39 43.74
N VAL A 277 21.80 40.08 43.19
CA VAL A 277 22.03 40.14 41.73
C VAL A 277 22.42 38.78 41.18
N ALA A 278 23.33 38.05 41.85
CA ALA A 278 23.74 36.71 41.44
C ALA A 278 22.57 35.71 41.47
N GLU A 279 21.73 35.75 42.52
CA GLU A 279 20.52 34.93 42.62
C GLU A 279 19.51 35.27 41.51
N ALA A 280 19.37 36.55 41.15
CA ALA A 280 18.50 36.95 40.05
C ALA A 280 19.01 36.46 38.68
N GLU A 281 20.31 36.57 38.40
CA GLU A 281 20.93 36.04 37.17
C GLU A 281 20.77 34.50 37.09
N GLN A 282 20.99 33.79 38.20
CA GLN A 282 20.80 32.34 38.27
C GLN A 282 19.34 31.94 38.01
N LYS A 283 18.40 32.70 38.56
CA LYS A 283 16.97 32.48 38.34
C LYS A 283 16.60 32.68 36.88
N GLU A 284 17.10 33.73 36.23
CA GLU A 284 16.88 33.98 34.80
C GLU A 284 17.43 32.84 33.93
N VAL A 285 18.65 32.37 34.21
CA VAL A 285 19.25 31.22 33.51
C VAL A 285 18.42 29.95 33.73
N ALA A 286 17.94 29.69 34.95
CA ALA A 286 17.10 28.54 35.24
C ALA A 286 15.75 28.59 34.49
N GLU A 287 15.10 29.75 34.44
CA GLU A 287 13.86 29.95 33.70
C GLU A 287 14.05 29.73 32.19
N ASN A 288 15.13 30.29 31.62
CA ASN A 288 15.46 30.09 30.20
C ASN A 288 15.74 28.62 29.84
N VAL A 289 16.47 27.90 30.70
CA VAL A 289 16.75 26.47 30.49
C VAL A 289 15.47 25.65 30.64
N ALA A 290 14.63 25.96 31.64
CA ALA A 290 13.34 25.29 31.82
C ALA A 290 12.42 25.49 30.62
N GLU A 291 12.35 26.71 30.06
CA GLU A 291 11.57 26.98 28.85
C GLU A 291 12.11 26.18 27.64
N GLN A 292 13.42 26.05 27.50
CA GLN A 292 14.02 25.23 26.44
C GLN A 292 13.76 23.73 26.63
N GLU A 293 13.81 23.22 27.85
CA GLU A 293 13.44 21.83 28.17
C GLU A 293 11.96 21.56 27.89
N GLU A 294 11.07 22.50 28.23
CA GLU A 294 9.64 22.39 27.94
C GLU A 294 9.39 22.35 26.42
N ARG A 295 10.01 23.26 25.65
CA ARG A 295 9.94 23.24 24.19
C ARG A 295 10.44 21.92 23.58
N LEU A 296 11.51 21.34 24.11
CA LEU A 296 12.03 20.03 23.66
C LEU A 296 11.05 18.89 23.96
N ARG A 297 10.39 18.92 25.13
CA ARG A 297 9.35 17.94 25.47
C ARG A 297 8.13 18.07 24.57
N GLU A 298 7.67 19.29 24.31
CA GLU A 298 6.57 19.52 23.37
C GLU A 298 6.94 19.04 21.95
N GLN A 299 8.18 19.27 21.50
CA GLN A 299 8.65 18.77 20.21
C GLN A 299 8.64 17.24 20.14
N LEU A 300 9.11 16.56 21.19
CA LEU A 300 9.06 15.10 21.31
C LEU A 300 7.62 14.58 21.22
N GLU A 301 6.71 15.14 22.03
CA GLU A 301 5.30 14.73 22.03
C GLU A 301 4.66 14.93 20.64
N ASN A 302 4.95 16.05 19.98
CA ASN A 302 4.48 16.30 18.62
C ASN A 302 5.04 15.30 17.60
N VAL A 303 6.30 14.88 17.73
CA VAL A 303 6.90 13.87 16.85
C VAL A 303 6.30 12.49 17.10
N GLU A 304 6.14 12.10 18.36
CA GLU A 304 5.47 10.86 18.75
C GLU A 304 4.04 10.78 18.22
N GLN A 305 3.25 11.84 18.41
CA GLN A 305 1.89 11.92 17.89
C GLN A 305 1.86 11.80 16.38
N ARG A 306 2.72 12.55 15.66
CA ARG A 306 2.78 12.49 14.19
C ARG A 306 3.16 11.11 13.67
N ALA A 307 4.16 10.47 14.29
CA ALA A 307 4.61 9.14 13.90
C ALA A 307 3.51 8.09 14.12
N GLN A 308 2.81 8.15 15.26
CA GLN A 308 1.68 7.27 15.55
C GLN A 308 0.50 7.53 14.62
N GLU A 309 0.16 8.79 14.35
CA GLU A 309 -0.91 9.16 13.42
C GLU A 309 -0.61 8.67 11.99
N GLU A 310 0.63 8.81 11.51
CA GLU A 310 1.05 8.32 10.20
C GLU A 310 0.97 6.79 10.13
N LEU A 311 1.46 6.10 11.15
CA LEU A 311 1.36 4.65 11.27
C LEU A 311 -0.11 4.18 11.23
N ASP A 312 -0.95 4.78 12.07
CA ASP A 312 -2.38 4.45 12.15
C ASP A 312 -3.09 4.75 10.84
N GLN A 313 -2.75 5.85 10.17
CA GLN A 313 -3.29 6.20 8.87
C GLN A 313 -2.92 5.14 7.83
N ARG A 314 -1.64 4.76 7.73
CA ARG A 314 -1.17 3.72 6.80
C ARG A 314 -1.86 2.38 7.06
N ILE A 315 -1.94 1.95 8.32
CA ILE A 315 -2.62 0.70 8.67
C ILE A 315 -4.10 0.78 8.29
N ARG A 316 -4.79 1.89 8.60
CA ARG A 316 -6.24 2.04 8.35
C ARG A 316 -6.59 2.16 6.87
N GLU A 317 -5.80 2.88 6.09
CA GLU A 317 -6.09 3.18 4.69
C GLU A 317 -5.56 2.10 3.73
N ASP A 318 -4.37 1.56 4.00
CA ASP A 318 -3.73 0.59 3.12
C ASP A 318 -4.03 -0.84 3.54
N LEU A 319 -3.70 -1.25 4.77
CA LEU A 319 -3.65 -2.65 5.16
C LEU A 319 -4.99 -3.17 5.71
N ALA A 320 -5.69 -2.41 6.52
CA ALA A 320 -6.96 -2.81 7.13
C ALA A 320 -8.06 -3.15 6.11
N PRO A 321 -8.21 -2.41 4.99
CA PRO A 321 -9.21 -2.74 3.97
C PRO A 321 -8.86 -3.99 3.15
N LEU A 322 -7.60 -4.44 3.19
CA LEU A 322 -7.17 -5.65 2.49
C LEU A 322 -7.64 -6.87 3.25
N VAL A 323 -8.76 -7.41 2.82
CA VAL A 323 -9.28 -8.68 3.32
C VAL A 323 -9.57 -9.55 2.11
N ASP A 324 -9.35 -10.86 2.23
CA ASP A 324 -9.64 -11.78 1.14
C ASP A 324 -11.15 -11.73 0.79
N PRO A 325 -11.51 -11.39 -0.46
CA PRO A 325 -12.91 -11.24 -0.86
C PRO A 325 -13.68 -12.56 -0.84
N VAL A 326 -13.00 -13.70 -0.95
CA VAL A 326 -13.63 -15.02 -0.86
C VAL A 326 -14.07 -15.29 0.57
N THR A 327 -13.25 -14.93 1.56
CA THR A 327 -13.55 -15.12 2.99
C THR A 327 -14.64 -14.18 3.48
N THR A 328 -14.64 -12.93 3.01
CA THR A 328 -15.66 -11.93 3.40
C THR A 328 -16.95 -12.02 2.61
N GLY A 329 -16.94 -12.69 1.45
CA GLY A 329 -18.06 -12.71 0.50
C GLY A 329 -18.35 -11.33 -0.14
N ASN A 330 -17.48 -10.34 0.07
CA ASN A 330 -17.65 -8.97 -0.43
C ASN A 330 -16.62 -8.64 -1.53
N PHE A 331 -16.93 -9.07 -2.74
CA PHE A 331 -16.10 -8.82 -3.92
C PHE A 331 -16.16 -7.36 -4.41
N ASP A 332 -17.14 -6.58 -3.97
CA ASP A 332 -17.35 -5.21 -4.46
C ASP A 332 -16.31 -4.23 -3.93
N ALA A 333 -15.85 -4.45 -2.69
CA ALA A 333 -14.78 -3.69 -2.05
C ALA A 333 -13.38 -4.07 -2.56
N ALA A 334 -13.24 -5.26 -3.14
CA ALA A 334 -11.97 -5.76 -3.67
C ALA A 334 -11.59 -5.21 -5.06
N ILE A 335 -12.44 -4.39 -5.68
CA ILE A 335 -12.15 -3.79 -6.99
C ILE A 335 -11.39 -2.49 -6.81
N LEU A 336 -10.20 -2.42 -7.41
CA LEU A 336 -9.28 -1.30 -7.27
C LEU A 336 -9.01 -0.62 -8.62
N PRO A 337 -8.85 0.73 -8.62
CA PRO A 337 -8.23 1.43 -9.74
C PRO A 337 -6.78 0.97 -9.95
N GLU A 338 -6.26 1.13 -11.17
CA GLU A 338 -4.90 0.72 -11.56
C GLU A 338 -3.82 1.33 -10.66
N GLN A 339 -3.84 2.65 -10.47
CA GLN A 339 -2.87 3.36 -9.62
C GLN A 339 -2.81 2.79 -8.20
N ARG A 340 -3.97 2.53 -7.59
CA ARG A 340 -4.04 2.02 -6.21
C ARG A 340 -3.58 0.56 -6.12
N ALA A 341 -3.89 -0.26 -7.12
CA ALA A 341 -3.46 -1.64 -7.14
C ALA A 341 -1.92 -1.75 -7.28
N GLU A 342 -1.33 -0.93 -8.17
CA GLU A 342 0.11 -0.88 -8.37
C GLU A 342 0.84 -0.37 -7.12
N GLU A 343 0.33 0.72 -6.52
CA GLU A 343 0.84 1.25 -5.26
C GLU A 343 0.88 0.20 -4.14
N LEU A 344 -0.21 -0.56 -3.95
CA LEU A 344 -0.29 -1.58 -2.91
C LEU A 344 0.64 -2.76 -3.18
N MET A 345 0.79 -3.17 -4.45
CA MET A 345 1.69 -4.27 -4.83
C MET A 345 3.18 -3.87 -4.70
N GLU A 346 3.50 -2.59 -4.93
CA GLU A 346 4.86 -2.05 -4.78
C GLU A 346 5.23 -1.83 -3.31
N ARG A 347 4.35 -1.21 -2.53
CA ARG A 347 4.59 -0.92 -1.11
C ARG A 347 4.55 -2.17 -0.22
N TYR A 348 3.69 -3.13 -0.55
CA TYR A 348 3.49 -4.34 0.26
C TYR A 348 3.62 -5.62 -0.59
N PRO A 349 4.83 -5.94 -1.08
CA PRO A 349 5.05 -7.13 -1.88
C PRO A 349 4.63 -8.40 -1.13
N GLY A 350 3.85 -9.27 -1.79
CA GLY A 350 3.43 -10.55 -1.21
C GLY A 350 2.20 -10.49 -0.28
N VAL A 351 1.78 -9.30 0.16
CA VAL A 351 0.58 -9.13 0.99
C VAL A 351 -0.70 -9.32 0.18
N VAL A 352 -0.77 -8.70 -1.00
CA VAL A 352 -1.95 -8.71 -1.85
C VAL A 352 -1.61 -9.16 -3.27
N ARG A 353 -2.50 -9.97 -3.85
CA ARG A 353 -2.44 -10.34 -5.26
C ARG A 353 -3.62 -9.72 -6.00
N CYS A 354 -3.33 -8.69 -6.80
CA CYS A 354 -4.29 -8.01 -7.64
C CYS A 354 -4.18 -8.52 -9.09
N GLU A 355 -5.28 -8.97 -9.68
CA GLU A 355 -5.30 -9.43 -11.07
C GLU A 355 -6.44 -8.78 -11.86
N MET A 356 -6.39 -8.94 -13.18
CA MET A 356 -7.41 -8.45 -14.11
C MET A 356 -7.92 -9.56 -15.02
N GLY A 357 -9.01 -9.26 -15.72
CA GLY A 357 -9.52 -10.11 -16.79
C GLY A 357 -10.32 -11.31 -16.29
N ALA A 358 -10.63 -12.20 -17.23
CA ALA A 358 -11.34 -13.43 -16.95
C ALA A 358 -10.52 -14.40 -16.07
N GLU A 359 -9.19 -14.28 -16.08
CA GLU A 359 -8.26 -15.06 -15.25
C GLU A 359 -8.47 -14.77 -13.75
N ALA A 360 -8.54 -13.50 -13.37
CA ALA A 360 -8.79 -13.07 -11.99
C ALA A 360 -10.14 -13.60 -11.46
N ILE A 361 -11.19 -13.48 -12.28
CA ILE A 361 -12.53 -13.97 -11.92
C ILE A 361 -12.54 -15.50 -11.81
N LEU A 362 -11.83 -16.20 -12.70
CA LEU A 362 -11.68 -17.65 -12.60
C LEU A 362 -10.95 -18.07 -11.32
N ALA A 363 -9.89 -17.36 -10.91
CA ALA A 363 -9.17 -17.61 -9.67
C ALA A 363 -10.08 -17.48 -8.45
N LEU A 364 -10.89 -16.42 -8.38
CA LEU A 364 -11.88 -16.21 -7.32
C LEU A 364 -12.90 -17.34 -7.28
N VAL A 365 -13.56 -17.61 -8.42
CA VAL A 365 -14.61 -18.63 -8.53
C VAL A 365 -14.11 -20.03 -8.21
N SER A 366 -12.83 -20.32 -8.46
CA SER A 366 -12.21 -21.62 -8.16
C SER A 366 -11.98 -21.86 -6.66
N ARG A 367 -11.86 -20.79 -5.86
CA ARG A 367 -11.65 -20.86 -4.41
C ARG A 367 -12.94 -20.78 -3.60
N MET A 368 -14.07 -20.47 -4.24
CA MET A 368 -15.35 -20.32 -3.55
C MET A 368 -15.90 -21.66 -3.06
N ASP A 369 -16.31 -21.69 -1.79
CA ASP A 369 -17.13 -22.77 -1.25
C ASP A 369 -18.62 -22.49 -1.53
N LEU A 370 -19.17 -23.24 -2.49
CA LEU A 370 -20.57 -23.13 -2.86
C LEU A 370 -21.52 -23.62 -1.75
N ASP A 371 -21.09 -24.60 -0.94
CA ASP A 371 -21.91 -25.16 0.13
C ASP A 371 -22.11 -24.13 1.25
N ALA A 372 -21.02 -23.52 1.71
CA ALA A 372 -21.03 -22.45 2.70
C ALA A 372 -21.81 -21.23 2.19
N THR A 373 -21.52 -20.77 0.96
CA THR A 373 -22.19 -19.61 0.36
C THR A 373 -23.71 -19.82 0.28
N ALA A 374 -24.17 -21.03 -0.05
CA ALA A 374 -25.62 -21.27 -0.12
C ALA A 374 -26.28 -21.23 1.26
N GLU A 375 -25.59 -21.69 2.31
CA GLU A 375 -26.14 -21.67 3.67
C GLU A 375 -26.28 -20.23 4.19
N GLU A 376 -25.26 -19.41 3.97
CA GLU A 376 -25.31 -17.97 4.25
C GLU A 376 -26.48 -17.29 3.52
N LEU A 377 -26.65 -17.59 2.23
CA LEU A 377 -27.73 -17.02 1.42
C LEU A 377 -29.12 -17.50 1.88
N LYS A 378 -29.27 -18.75 2.36
CA LYS A 378 -30.54 -19.22 2.94
C LYS A 378 -30.89 -18.43 4.20
N ILE A 379 -29.92 -18.22 5.09
CA ILE A 379 -30.08 -17.41 6.29
C ILE A 379 -30.46 -15.97 5.91
N GLU A 380 -29.79 -15.37 4.93
CA GLU A 380 -30.10 -14.00 4.47
C GLU A 380 -31.52 -13.91 3.87
N VAL A 381 -31.96 -14.92 3.13
CA VAL A 381 -33.32 -14.97 2.55
C VAL A 381 -34.41 -15.09 3.62
N GLN A 382 -34.12 -15.74 4.75
CA GLN A 382 -35.05 -15.88 5.87
C GLN A 382 -35.06 -14.63 6.78
N THR A 383 -33.90 -14.04 7.04
CA THR A 383 -33.73 -12.95 8.01
C THR A 383 -33.98 -11.56 7.43
N LYS A 384 -33.63 -11.31 6.16
CA LYS A 384 -33.78 -9.99 5.53
C LYS A 384 -35.10 -9.88 4.78
N ALA A 385 -35.58 -8.65 4.61
CA ALA A 385 -36.81 -8.34 3.85
C ALA A 385 -36.53 -7.44 2.63
N GLY A 386 -37.56 -7.23 1.79
CA GLY A 386 -37.52 -6.28 0.69
C GLY A 386 -36.53 -6.62 -0.43
N GLN A 387 -35.79 -5.61 -0.92
CA GLN A 387 -34.87 -5.73 -2.04
C GLN A 387 -33.67 -6.65 -1.76
N ARG A 388 -33.17 -6.65 -0.52
CA ARG A 388 -32.04 -7.47 -0.10
C ARG A 388 -32.38 -8.96 -0.15
N ARG A 389 -33.58 -9.34 0.35
CA ARG A 389 -34.14 -10.69 0.22
C ARG A 389 -34.28 -11.13 -1.25
N LYS A 390 -34.79 -10.24 -2.11
CA LYS A 390 -34.93 -10.52 -3.56
C LYS A 390 -33.58 -10.76 -4.24
N LYS A 391 -32.53 -10.01 -3.86
CA LYS A 391 -31.16 -10.21 -4.37
C LYS A 391 -30.61 -11.56 -3.91
N ALA A 392 -30.65 -11.84 -2.60
CA ALA A 392 -30.19 -13.09 -2.01
C ALA A 392 -30.89 -14.31 -2.62
N MET A 393 -32.21 -14.24 -2.83
CA MET A 393 -32.98 -15.32 -3.47
C MET A 393 -32.54 -15.60 -4.92
N LYS A 394 -32.25 -14.55 -5.70
CA LYS A 394 -31.74 -14.71 -7.08
C LYS A 394 -30.34 -15.33 -7.10
N ARG A 395 -29.48 -14.95 -6.14
CA ARG A 395 -28.14 -15.53 -5.98
C ARG A 395 -28.21 -16.98 -5.56
N LEU A 396 -29.01 -17.29 -4.54
CA LEU A 396 -29.23 -18.64 -4.04
C LEU A 396 -29.69 -19.57 -5.17
N LYS A 397 -30.58 -19.12 -6.06
CA LYS A 397 -31.01 -19.89 -7.23
C LYS A 397 -29.85 -20.29 -8.17
N VAL A 398 -28.85 -19.43 -8.33
CA VAL A 398 -27.66 -19.74 -9.16
C VAL A 398 -26.74 -20.72 -8.41
N VAL A 399 -26.47 -20.45 -7.14
CA VAL A 399 -25.59 -21.29 -6.29
C VAL A 399 -26.18 -22.70 -6.12
N ASP A 400 -27.46 -22.83 -5.78
CA ASP A 400 -28.16 -24.12 -5.69
C ASP A 400 -28.19 -24.83 -7.04
N GLY A 401 -28.36 -24.08 -8.13
CA GLY A 401 -28.33 -24.65 -9.48
C GLY A 401 -26.99 -25.30 -9.81
N LEU A 402 -25.89 -24.68 -9.37
CA LEU A 402 -24.54 -25.23 -9.51
C LEU A 402 -24.35 -26.42 -8.57
N ARG A 403 -24.62 -26.28 -7.26
CA ARG A 403 -24.48 -27.35 -6.25
C ARG A 403 -25.26 -28.63 -6.59
N LYS A 404 -26.52 -28.49 -7.01
CA LYS A 404 -27.39 -29.63 -7.33
C LYS A 404 -27.04 -30.25 -8.69
N SER A 405 -26.28 -29.55 -9.51
CA SER A 405 -25.80 -30.05 -10.79
C SER A 405 -24.38 -30.61 -10.65
N THR A 406 -23.94 -31.40 -11.63
CA THR A 406 -22.53 -31.81 -11.74
C THR A 406 -21.65 -30.73 -12.36
N ASN A 407 -22.14 -29.49 -12.48
CA ASN A 407 -21.42 -28.41 -13.16
C ASN A 407 -20.51 -27.64 -12.20
N SER A 408 -19.24 -27.50 -12.57
CA SER A 408 -18.33 -26.56 -11.91
C SER A 408 -18.51 -25.14 -12.46
N PRO A 409 -18.47 -24.09 -11.61
CA PRO A 409 -18.56 -22.72 -12.08
C PRO A 409 -17.35 -22.29 -12.93
N GLN A 410 -16.23 -23.03 -12.84
CA GLN A 410 -15.04 -22.82 -13.67
C GLN A 410 -15.33 -23.04 -15.18
N TRP A 411 -16.34 -23.86 -15.51
CA TRP A 411 -16.72 -24.15 -16.89
C TRP A 411 -17.47 -23.00 -17.58
N MET A 412 -17.71 -21.89 -16.87
CA MET A 412 -18.15 -20.63 -17.48
C MET A 412 -17.01 -19.88 -18.21
N PHE A 413 -15.76 -20.39 -18.11
CA PHE A 413 -14.57 -19.84 -18.74
C PHE A 413 -13.98 -20.84 -19.74
N PHE A 414 -13.72 -20.38 -20.95
CA PHE A 414 -13.02 -21.14 -21.97
C PHE A 414 -11.51 -21.15 -21.72
N ARG A 415 -10.95 -22.35 -21.64
CA ARG A 415 -9.52 -22.62 -21.87
C ARG A 415 -9.29 -23.26 -23.24
N ALA A 416 -10.22 -24.11 -23.65
CA ALA A 416 -10.33 -24.64 -25.01
C ALA A 416 -11.63 -24.14 -25.64
N LEU A 417 -11.55 -23.64 -26.87
CA LEU A 417 -12.70 -23.14 -27.64
C LEU A 417 -13.07 -24.15 -28.74
N PRO A 418 -14.29 -24.70 -28.77
CA PRO A 418 -14.69 -25.64 -29.81
C PRO A 418 -14.84 -24.96 -31.18
N VAL A 419 -14.38 -25.66 -32.22
CA VAL A 419 -14.49 -25.25 -33.62
C VAL A 419 -15.52 -26.14 -34.31
N LEU A 420 -16.55 -25.51 -34.87
CA LEU A 420 -17.61 -26.22 -35.57
C LEU A 420 -17.07 -27.01 -36.78
N PRO A 421 -17.72 -28.14 -37.13
CA PRO A 421 -17.41 -28.89 -38.34
C PRO A 421 -17.49 -28.00 -39.60
N PRO A 422 -16.53 -28.12 -40.55
CA PRO A 422 -16.43 -27.23 -41.70
C PRO A 422 -17.64 -27.26 -42.64
N ASP A 423 -18.36 -28.39 -42.73
CA ASP A 423 -19.56 -28.46 -43.57
C ASP A 423 -20.75 -27.64 -43.00
N LEU A 424 -20.69 -27.27 -41.72
CA LEU A 424 -21.64 -26.33 -41.10
C LEU A 424 -21.22 -24.86 -41.29
N ARG A 425 -20.01 -24.61 -41.80
CA ARG A 425 -19.45 -23.29 -42.10
C ARG A 425 -18.77 -23.27 -43.48
N PRO A 426 -19.51 -23.57 -44.55
CA PRO A 426 -18.94 -23.84 -45.86
C PRO A 426 -18.23 -22.62 -46.46
N MET A 427 -17.27 -22.92 -47.33
CA MET A 427 -16.66 -21.98 -48.24
C MET A 427 -16.92 -22.47 -49.66
N VAL A 428 -17.61 -21.66 -50.46
CA VAL A 428 -18.07 -22.03 -51.80
C VAL A 428 -17.39 -21.15 -52.82
N GLN A 429 -16.87 -21.77 -53.87
CA GLN A 429 -16.33 -21.03 -55.02
C GLN A 429 -17.49 -20.54 -55.89
N LEU A 430 -17.49 -19.26 -56.20
CA LEU A 430 -18.43 -18.61 -57.13
C LEU A 430 -17.80 -18.50 -58.52
N ASP A 431 -18.65 -18.24 -59.50
CA ASP A 431 -18.21 -17.95 -60.86
C ASP A 431 -17.30 -16.71 -60.90
N GLY A 432 -16.23 -16.80 -61.68
CA GLY A 432 -15.20 -15.76 -61.76
C GLY A 432 -14.13 -15.82 -60.65
N GLY A 433 -13.96 -16.96 -59.99
CA GLY A 433 -12.83 -17.20 -59.06
C GLY A 433 -12.98 -16.53 -57.69
N ARG A 434 -14.15 -15.99 -57.38
CA ARG A 434 -14.50 -15.44 -56.06
C ARG A 434 -14.87 -16.57 -55.10
N PHE A 435 -14.74 -16.32 -53.81
CA PHE A 435 -15.18 -17.24 -52.76
C PHE A 435 -16.24 -16.59 -51.89
N ALA A 436 -17.33 -17.31 -51.65
CA ALA A 436 -18.30 -16.99 -50.61
C ALA A 436 -17.91 -17.77 -49.35
N THR A 437 -17.75 -17.07 -48.24
CA THR A 437 -17.34 -17.64 -46.95
C THR A 437 -18.40 -17.37 -45.90
N SER A 438 -18.71 -18.35 -45.05
CA SER A 438 -19.51 -18.09 -43.85
C SER A 438 -18.77 -17.10 -42.92
N ASP A 439 -19.50 -16.12 -42.38
CA ASP A 439 -18.97 -15.11 -41.43
C ASP A 439 -18.27 -15.73 -40.21
N LEU A 440 -18.72 -16.92 -39.80
CA LEU A 440 -18.11 -17.69 -38.71
C LEU A 440 -16.63 -17.95 -38.97
N ASN A 441 -16.23 -18.18 -40.22
CA ASN A 441 -14.82 -18.43 -40.54
C ASN A 441 -13.97 -17.19 -40.25
N ASP A 442 -14.45 -15.98 -40.55
CA ASP A 442 -13.70 -14.75 -40.26
C ASP A 442 -13.62 -14.46 -38.75
N LEU A 443 -14.68 -14.78 -38.01
CA LEU A 443 -14.68 -14.70 -36.54
C LEU A 443 -13.70 -15.70 -35.92
N TYR A 444 -13.68 -16.96 -36.39
CA TYR A 444 -12.69 -17.95 -35.95
C TYR A 444 -11.26 -17.52 -36.30
N ARG A 445 -11.03 -16.98 -37.50
CA ARG A 445 -9.73 -16.44 -37.91
C ARG A 445 -9.27 -15.34 -36.99
N ARG A 446 -10.16 -14.44 -36.60
CA ARG A 446 -9.86 -13.36 -35.65
C ARG A 446 -9.42 -13.93 -34.32
N VAL A 447 -10.14 -14.90 -33.76
CA VAL A 447 -9.76 -15.55 -32.49
C VAL A 447 -8.38 -16.21 -32.60
N ILE A 448 -8.14 -17.02 -33.64
CA ILE A 448 -6.86 -17.71 -33.83
C ILE A 448 -5.71 -16.73 -33.99
N ASN A 449 -5.89 -15.66 -34.79
CA ASN A 449 -4.87 -14.63 -34.97
C ASN A 449 -4.51 -13.92 -33.65
N ARG A 450 -5.52 -13.54 -32.85
CA ARG A 450 -5.32 -12.90 -31.55
C ARG A 450 -4.64 -13.85 -30.56
N ASN A 451 -5.07 -15.11 -30.55
CA ASN A 451 -4.50 -16.14 -29.69
C ASN A 451 -3.02 -16.41 -30.03
N ASN A 452 -2.70 -16.59 -31.30
CA ASN A 452 -1.32 -16.83 -31.75
C ASN A 452 -0.42 -15.60 -31.52
N ARG A 453 -0.96 -14.39 -31.69
CA ARG A 453 -0.25 -13.16 -31.35
C ARG A 453 0.02 -13.09 -29.85
N LEU A 454 -0.95 -13.43 -29.01
CA LEU A 454 -0.78 -13.48 -27.56
C LEU A 454 0.28 -14.51 -27.15
N LYS A 455 0.26 -15.74 -27.71
CA LYS A 455 1.30 -16.76 -27.46
C LYS A 455 2.70 -16.21 -27.76
N ARG A 456 2.90 -15.60 -28.93
CA ARG A 456 4.18 -14.98 -29.31
C ARG A 456 4.60 -13.83 -28.40
N LEU A 457 3.67 -12.98 -27.98
CA LEU A 457 3.97 -11.86 -27.08
C LEU A 457 4.44 -12.35 -25.70
N ILE A 458 3.84 -13.43 -25.20
CA ILE A 458 4.27 -14.08 -23.95
C ILE A 458 5.66 -14.70 -24.10
N GLU A 459 5.90 -15.43 -25.19
CA GLU A 459 7.22 -16.04 -25.47
C GLU A 459 8.35 -15.01 -25.60
N LEU A 460 8.05 -13.82 -26.13
CA LEU A 460 9.01 -12.73 -26.28
C LEU A 460 9.19 -11.90 -24.99
N GLY A 461 8.44 -12.18 -23.92
CA GLY A 461 8.50 -11.38 -22.69
C GLY A 461 8.05 -9.93 -22.89
N ALA A 462 7.02 -9.70 -23.73
CA ALA A 462 6.51 -8.36 -23.98
C ALA A 462 5.99 -7.69 -22.67
N PRO A 463 6.06 -6.35 -22.56
CA PRO A 463 5.54 -5.63 -21.39
C PRO A 463 4.08 -5.97 -21.08
N GLU A 464 3.71 -5.98 -19.79
CA GLU A 464 2.38 -6.42 -19.34
C GLU A 464 1.23 -5.63 -19.97
N ILE A 465 1.40 -4.33 -20.21
CA ILE A 465 0.38 -3.49 -20.85
C ILE A 465 0.00 -4.04 -22.24
N ILE A 466 0.98 -4.50 -23.02
CA ILE A 466 0.75 -5.06 -24.36
C ILE A 466 0.05 -6.42 -24.24
N ILE A 467 0.49 -7.26 -23.30
CA ILE A 467 -0.13 -8.56 -23.03
C ILE A 467 -1.59 -8.38 -22.59
N ARG A 468 -1.88 -7.46 -21.67
CA ARG A 468 -3.24 -7.15 -21.19
C ARG A 468 -4.14 -6.67 -22.32
N ASN A 469 -3.64 -5.78 -23.18
CA ASN A 469 -4.41 -5.33 -24.33
C ASN A 469 -4.70 -6.48 -25.30
N GLU A 470 -3.74 -7.37 -25.57
CA GLU A 470 -3.99 -8.53 -26.45
C GLU A 470 -4.92 -9.56 -25.80
N LYS A 471 -4.83 -9.80 -24.48
CA LYS A 471 -5.82 -10.60 -23.72
C LYS A 471 -7.23 -10.00 -23.84
N ARG A 472 -7.37 -8.67 -23.73
CA ARG A 472 -8.66 -7.97 -23.94
C ARG A 472 -9.19 -8.18 -25.36
N MET A 473 -8.33 -8.05 -26.37
CA MET A 473 -8.73 -8.26 -27.77
C MET A 473 -9.11 -9.72 -28.05
N LEU A 474 -8.46 -10.68 -27.39
CA LEU A 474 -8.83 -12.09 -27.47
C LEU A 474 -10.21 -12.35 -26.85
N GLN A 475 -10.50 -11.78 -25.68
CA GLN A 475 -11.83 -11.83 -25.04
C GLN A 475 -12.90 -11.27 -25.99
N GLU A 476 -12.67 -10.09 -26.56
CA GLU A 476 -13.61 -9.45 -27.51
C GLU A 476 -13.81 -10.27 -28.80
N ALA A 477 -12.77 -10.96 -29.28
CA ALA A 477 -12.86 -11.83 -30.45
C ALA A 477 -13.72 -13.06 -30.17
N VAL A 478 -13.57 -13.69 -29.00
CA VAL A 478 -14.40 -14.84 -28.59
C VAL A 478 -15.83 -14.39 -28.32
N ASP A 479 -16.04 -13.23 -27.71
CA ASP A 479 -17.37 -12.66 -27.52
C ASP A 479 -18.09 -12.49 -28.86
N SER A 480 -17.40 -11.93 -29.86
CA SER A 480 -17.94 -11.72 -31.21
C SER A 480 -18.26 -13.04 -31.92
N LEU A 481 -17.47 -14.09 -31.66
CA LEU A 481 -17.73 -15.42 -32.22
C LEU A 481 -18.99 -16.07 -31.61
N ILE A 482 -19.19 -15.92 -30.31
CA ILE A 482 -20.29 -16.56 -29.58
C ILE A 482 -21.60 -15.79 -29.70
N ASP A 483 -21.57 -14.46 -29.56
CA ASP A 483 -22.74 -13.59 -29.62
C ASP A 483 -22.35 -12.18 -30.08
N ASN A 484 -22.21 -12.02 -31.41
CA ASN A 484 -21.79 -10.77 -32.03
C ASN A 484 -22.77 -9.62 -31.75
N GLY A 485 -22.25 -8.47 -31.31
CA GLY A 485 -23.07 -7.29 -31.00
C GLY A 485 -23.67 -7.27 -29.58
N ARG A 486 -23.51 -8.34 -28.80
CA ARG A 486 -23.93 -8.37 -27.39
C ARG A 486 -23.16 -7.38 -26.52
N ARG A 487 -21.93 -7.05 -26.91
CA ARG A 487 -21.10 -5.99 -26.31
C ARG A 487 -20.49 -5.13 -27.41
N GLY A 488 -20.63 -3.82 -27.27
CA GLY A 488 -20.02 -2.85 -28.18
C GLY A 488 -20.64 -2.87 -29.57
N ARG A 489 -19.90 -2.34 -30.55
CA ARG A 489 -20.33 -2.35 -31.95
C ARG A 489 -20.13 -3.77 -32.52
N PRO A 490 -21.13 -4.34 -33.20
CA PRO A 490 -20.98 -5.63 -33.87
C PRO A 490 -19.80 -5.59 -34.85
N VAL A 491 -19.09 -6.71 -34.94
CA VAL A 491 -18.08 -6.90 -35.98
C VAL A 491 -18.79 -7.05 -37.31
N THR A 492 -18.53 -6.13 -38.23
CA THR A 492 -19.00 -6.23 -39.62
C THR A 492 -17.95 -6.92 -40.50
N GLY A 493 -18.40 -7.63 -41.52
CA GLY A 493 -17.54 -8.29 -42.49
C GLY A 493 -16.89 -7.29 -43.44
N SER A 494 -15.80 -7.69 -44.10
CA SER A 494 -15.05 -6.88 -45.08
C SER A 494 -15.80 -6.60 -46.40
N GLY A 495 -17.10 -6.89 -46.48
CA GLY A 495 -17.91 -6.78 -47.70
C GLY A 495 -19.35 -6.31 -47.47
N SER A 496 -19.63 -5.69 -46.32
CA SER A 496 -20.95 -5.13 -45.97
C SER A 496 -20.85 -3.66 -45.62
#